data_AF-A0A1W9X6G9-F1
#
_entry.id   AF-A0A1W9X6G9-F1
#
_cell.length_a   1.000
_cell.length_b   1.000
_cell.length_c   1.000
_cell.angle_alpha   90.00
_cell.angle_beta   90.00
_cell.angle_gamma   90.00
#
_symmetry.space_group_name_H-M   'P 1'
#
loop_
_entity.id
_entity.type
_entity.pdbx_description
1 polymer ?
#
loop_
_entity_poly.entity_id
_entity_poly.type
_entity_poly.pdbx_seq_one_letter_code
_entity_poly.pdbx_strand_id
1 'polypeptide(L)'
;MTQFEERTDNAPNIQDIYKVHYFNPEQTAVFEAPEDHSYYFKTFIGTHNVEVERGDCVYLLSADKKTAFLKRGWCQIESCHCATIVRGFMPADRSCSLAGLPVLPYVNGCSTKQIFAPPRPGDPTLQYLHIPAHSAEQAHHIHSTVRVVYTLSGKGTSVVGCAHIILKHLMENH
;
A
#
# COMPACT_ATOMS: atom_id res chain seq x y z
N MET A 1 8.99 33.93 15.18
CA MET A 1 8.40 33.68 16.51
C MET A 1 8.14 32.19 16.58
N THR A 2 8.93 31.51 17.43
CA THR A 2 8.87 30.09 17.84
C THR A 2 8.76 29.01 16.76
N GLN A 3 9.93 28.51 16.35
CA GLN A 3 10.13 27.14 15.90
C GLN A 3 9.71 26.19 17.04
N PHE A 4 8.85 25.21 16.72
CA PHE A 4 8.69 24.01 17.54
C PHE A 4 9.40 22.87 16.82
N GLU A 5 10.71 22.75 17.06
CA GLU A 5 11.39 21.46 16.98
C GLU A 5 11.15 20.77 18.33
N GLU A 6 10.18 19.87 18.39
CA GLU A 6 9.95 19.09 19.60
C GLU A 6 11.03 17.99 19.69
N ARG A 7 11.79 18.03 20.79
CA ARG A 7 12.83 17.06 21.15
C ARG A 7 12.28 15.63 21.08
N THR A 8 12.81 14.83 20.16
CA THR A 8 12.49 13.41 19.96
C THR A 8 13.28 12.47 20.88
N ASP A 9 13.63 12.88 22.09
CA ASP A 9 14.57 12.10 22.92
C ASP A 9 13.87 11.04 23.80
N ASN A 10 12.53 11.07 23.92
CA ASN A 10 11.74 10.08 24.68
C ASN A 10 10.36 9.76 24.08
N ALA A 11 10.10 10.16 22.83
CA ALA A 11 8.87 9.79 22.15
C ALA A 11 8.95 8.29 21.79
N PRO A 12 7.91 7.48 22.09
CA PRO A 12 7.79 6.15 21.49
C PRO A 12 7.95 6.30 19.97
N ASN A 13 8.61 5.35 19.31
CA ASN A 13 8.80 5.40 17.87
C ASN A 13 7.43 5.68 17.22
N ILE A 14 7.29 6.84 16.58
CA ILE A 14 6.03 7.34 16.03
C ILE A 14 5.42 6.35 15.02
N GLN A 15 6.27 5.52 14.40
CA GLN A 15 5.86 4.40 13.56
C GLN A 15 5.06 3.35 14.35
N ASP A 16 5.46 3.06 15.59
CA ASP A 16 4.76 2.11 16.46
C ASP A 16 3.44 2.68 16.98
N ILE A 17 3.39 4.00 17.25
CA ILE A 17 2.16 4.70 17.68
C ILE A 17 1.10 4.61 16.59
N TYR A 18 1.47 4.90 15.34
CA TYR A 18 0.56 4.93 14.21
C TYR A 18 0.54 3.63 13.39
N LYS A 19 1.27 2.60 13.84
CA LYS A 19 1.40 1.29 13.19
C LYS A 19 1.71 1.40 11.68
N VAL A 20 2.60 2.34 11.34
CA VAL A 20 3.04 2.58 9.96
C VAL A 20 4.44 2.02 9.75
N HIS A 21 4.64 1.32 8.64
CA HIS A 21 5.92 0.73 8.28
C HIS A 21 6.32 1.21 6.88
N TYR A 22 7.56 1.65 6.75
CA TYR A 22 8.14 2.09 5.48
C TYR A 22 9.27 1.16 5.08
N PHE A 23 9.34 0.86 3.79
CA PHE A 23 10.34 -0.01 3.21
C PHE A 23 11.01 0.71 2.04
N ASN A 24 12.33 0.59 1.93
CA ASN A 24 13.07 1.22 0.84
C ASN A 24 12.84 0.45 -0.47
N PRO A 25 12.91 1.11 -1.66
CA PRO A 25 12.68 0.45 -2.94
C PRO A 25 13.58 -0.77 -3.24
N GLU A 26 14.82 -0.74 -2.75
CA GLU A 26 15.81 -1.81 -2.95
C GLU A 26 15.77 -2.89 -1.85
N GLN A 27 14.91 -2.71 -0.85
CA GLN A 27 14.83 -3.63 0.28
C GLN A 27 14.12 -4.92 -0.13
N THR A 28 14.68 -6.05 0.26
CA THR A 28 13.99 -7.35 0.25
C THR A 28 13.55 -7.67 1.68
N ALA A 29 12.24 -7.73 1.90
CA ALA A 29 11.68 -7.99 3.23
C ALA A 29 10.31 -8.66 3.13
N VAL A 30 9.86 -9.22 4.26
CA VAL A 30 8.51 -9.76 4.42
C VAL A 30 7.90 -9.10 5.65
N PHE A 31 6.68 -8.60 5.49
CA PHE A 31 5.90 -8.02 6.57
C PHE A 31 4.60 -8.80 6.73
N GLU A 32 4.32 -9.23 7.95
CA GLU A 32 3.14 -10.01 8.30
C GLU A 32 2.23 -9.17 9.21
N ALA A 33 0.92 -9.42 9.11
CA ALA A 33 -0.06 -8.79 9.98
C ALA A 33 0.28 -9.07 11.46
N PRO A 34 0.42 -8.03 12.29
CA PRO A 34 0.53 -8.18 13.74
C PRO A 34 -0.64 -8.96 14.35
N GLU A 35 -0.41 -9.63 15.48
CA GLU A 35 -1.43 -10.47 16.15
C GLU A 35 -2.67 -9.69 16.61
N ASP A 36 -2.55 -8.38 16.83
CA ASP A 36 -3.63 -7.49 17.24
C ASP A 36 -4.47 -6.97 16.06
N HIS A 37 -4.14 -7.34 14.81
CA HIS A 37 -4.94 -6.99 13.64
C HIS A 37 -6.12 -7.96 13.45
N SER A 38 -7.29 -7.42 13.11
CA SER A 38 -8.49 -8.23 12.85
C SER A 38 -8.43 -9.03 11.54
N TYR A 39 -7.50 -8.71 10.64
CA TYR A 39 -7.33 -9.37 9.35
C TYR A 39 -5.88 -9.77 9.13
N TYR A 40 -5.68 -11.00 8.67
CA TYR A 40 -4.36 -11.48 8.29
C TYR A 40 -4.02 -11.10 6.85
N PHE A 41 -2.81 -10.58 6.67
CA PHE A 41 -2.17 -10.38 5.38
C PHE A 41 -0.68 -10.63 5.52
N LYS A 42 -0.02 -10.88 4.40
CA LYS A 42 1.43 -11.03 4.32
C LYS A 42 1.94 -10.37 3.05
N THR A 43 2.81 -9.38 3.20
CA THR A 43 3.38 -8.61 2.11
C THR A 43 4.84 -8.96 1.92
N PHE A 44 5.20 -9.31 0.70
CA PHE A 44 6.56 -9.56 0.24
C PHE A 44 7.04 -8.30 -0.50
N ILE A 45 8.10 -7.67 0.00
CA ILE A 45 8.70 -6.45 -0.56
C ILE A 45 9.97 -6.82 -1.32
N GLY A 46 10.08 -6.44 -2.59
CA GLY A 46 11.18 -6.84 -3.46
C GLY A 46 11.00 -8.24 -4.05
N THR A 47 12.10 -8.83 -4.53
CA THR A 47 12.07 -10.10 -5.27
C THR A 47 11.85 -11.32 -4.36
N HIS A 48 10.76 -12.06 -4.60
CA HIS A 48 10.39 -13.24 -3.83
C HIS A 48 9.74 -14.32 -4.70
N ASN A 49 10.02 -15.59 -4.40
CA ASN A 49 9.16 -16.70 -4.79
C ASN A 49 8.11 -16.90 -3.70
N VAL A 50 6.84 -16.84 -4.08
CA VAL A 50 5.71 -16.85 -3.15
C VAL A 50 4.81 -18.03 -3.46
N GLU A 51 4.55 -18.85 -2.45
CA GLU A 51 3.51 -19.87 -2.48
C GLU A 51 2.22 -19.30 -1.89
N VAL A 52 1.12 -19.45 -2.62
CA VAL A 52 -0.22 -19.00 -2.20
C VAL A 52 -1.05 -20.23 -1.90
N GLU A 53 -1.48 -20.36 -0.66
CA GLU A 53 -2.25 -21.52 -0.20
C GLU A 53 -3.68 -21.51 -0.75
N ARG A 54 -4.28 -22.70 -0.88
CA ARG A 54 -5.70 -22.83 -1.18
C ARG A 54 -6.52 -22.20 -0.06
N GLY A 55 -7.40 -21.26 -0.40
CA GLY A 55 -8.12 -20.45 0.60
C GLY A 55 -7.76 -18.97 0.51
N ASP A 56 -6.59 -18.68 -0.06
CA ASP A 56 -6.01 -17.35 -0.07
C ASP A 56 -5.95 -16.78 -1.50
N CYS A 57 -5.60 -15.50 -1.58
CA CYS A 57 -5.28 -14.83 -2.82
C CYS A 57 -4.07 -13.93 -2.68
N VAL A 58 -3.47 -13.55 -3.80
CA VAL A 58 -2.34 -12.64 -3.86
C VAL A 58 -2.63 -11.50 -4.84
N TYR A 59 -2.31 -10.28 -4.41
CA TYR A 59 -2.24 -9.10 -5.25
C TYR A 59 -0.78 -8.82 -5.58
N LEU A 60 -0.45 -8.62 -6.86
CA LEU A 60 0.93 -8.37 -7.30
C LEU A 60 0.98 -7.54 -8.58
N LEU A 61 2.14 -6.96 -8.85
CA LEU A 61 2.45 -6.27 -10.11
C LEU A 61 3.28 -7.15 -11.04
N SER A 62 3.10 -6.97 -12.34
CA SER A 62 4.00 -7.54 -13.36
C SER A 62 5.43 -7.01 -13.19
N ALA A 63 6.41 -7.77 -13.68
CA ALA A 63 7.82 -7.39 -13.65
C ALA A 63 8.09 -6.02 -14.31
N ASP A 64 7.35 -5.65 -15.36
CA ASP A 64 7.45 -4.36 -16.03
C ASP A 64 6.62 -3.23 -15.38
N LYS A 65 5.96 -3.53 -14.24
CA LYS A 65 5.06 -2.62 -13.50
C LYS A 65 3.85 -2.11 -14.32
N LYS A 66 3.50 -2.75 -15.43
CA LYS A 66 2.40 -2.30 -16.31
C LYS A 66 1.07 -3.00 -16.08
N THR A 67 1.04 -4.11 -15.34
CA THR A 67 -0.17 -4.90 -15.11
C THR A 67 -0.28 -5.27 -13.64
N ALA A 68 -1.46 -5.08 -13.05
CA ALA A 68 -1.79 -5.63 -11.76
C ALA A 68 -2.48 -6.98 -11.93
N PHE A 69 -2.17 -7.92 -11.05
CA PHE A 69 -2.75 -9.26 -10.99
C PHE A 69 -3.38 -9.51 -9.63
N LEU A 70 -4.46 -10.28 -9.66
CA LEU A 70 -5.07 -10.92 -8.51
C LEU A 70 -5.18 -12.40 -8.84
N LYS A 71 -4.51 -13.25 -8.08
CA LYS A 71 -4.49 -14.70 -8.29
C LYS A 71 -4.96 -15.42 -7.04
N ARG A 72 -5.82 -16.44 -7.19
CA ARG A 72 -6.23 -17.32 -6.10
C ARG A 72 -5.24 -18.48 -5.93
N GLY A 73 -5.09 -18.97 -4.70
CA GLY A 73 -4.37 -20.21 -4.43
C GLY A 73 -5.18 -21.46 -4.79
N TRP A 74 -4.56 -22.62 -4.98
CA TRP A 74 -3.12 -22.86 -4.84
C TRP A 74 -2.34 -22.44 -6.09
N CYS A 75 -1.27 -21.65 -5.91
CA CYS A 75 -0.32 -21.33 -6.98
C CYS A 75 1.04 -20.88 -6.44
N GLN A 76 2.05 -20.93 -7.30
CA GLN A 76 3.35 -20.30 -7.06
C GLN A 76 3.52 -19.11 -8.00
N ILE A 77 4.03 -18.00 -7.46
CA ILE A 77 4.32 -16.80 -8.24
C ILE A 77 5.72 -16.30 -7.94
N GLU A 78 6.30 -15.61 -8.91
CA GLU A 78 7.47 -14.76 -8.71
C GLU A 78 6.98 -13.32 -8.59
N SER A 79 7.28 -12.68 -7.46
CA SER A 79 7.08 -11.25 -7.24
C SER A 79 8.40 -10.55 -7.46
N CYS A 80 8.47 -9.58 -8.36
CA CYS A 80 9.67 -8.76 -8.56
C CYS A 80 9.66 -7.45 -7.76
N HIS A 81 8.50 -7.03 -7.24
CA HIS A 81 8.30 -5.69 -6.66
C HIS A 81 7.59 -5.73 -5.32
N CYS A 82 6.34 -6.17 -5.34
CA CYS A 82 5.50 -6.28 -4.16
C CYS A 82 4.39 -7.29 -4.46
N ALA A 83 4.18 -8.21 -3.52
CA ALA A 83 3.05 -9.13 -3.53
C ALA A 83 2.42 -9.18 -2.15
N THR A 84 1.09 -9.08 -2.06
CA THR A 84 0.37 -9.15 -0.78
C THR A 84 -0.64 -10.29 -0.82
N ILE A 85 -0.42 -11.27 0.05
CA ILE A 85 -1.37 -12.34 0.32
C ILE A 85 -2.44 -11.81 1.26
N VAL A 86 -3.70 -12.11 0.93
CA VAL A 86 -4.85 -11.94 1.83
C VAL A 86 -5.47 -13.30 2.11
N ARG A 87 -5.58 -13.64 3.40
CA ARG A 87 -6.06 -14.95 3.84
C ARG A 87 -7.59 -15.04 3.82
N GLY A 88 -8.11 -16.19 3.40
CA GLY A 88 -9.54 -16.49 3.45
C GLY A 88 -10.39 -15.75 2.42
N PHE A 89 -9.78 -15.17 1.38
CA PHE A 89 -10.46 -14.53 0.26
C PHE A 89 -10.05 -15.22 -1.05
N MET A 90 -11.01 -15.87 -1.72
CA MET A 90 -10.78 -16.64 -2.96
C MET A 90 -11.56 -16.06 -4.17
N PRO A 91 -11.24 -14.85 -4.63
CA PRO A 91 -11.85 -14.30 -5.84
C PRO A 91 -11.42 -15.09 -7.09
N ALA A 92 -12.10 -14.87 -8.22
CA ALA A 92 -11.60 -15.31 -9.51
C ALA A 92 -10.29 -14.58 -9.87
N ASP A 93 -9.44 -15.24 -10.64
CA ASP A 93 -8.22 -14.63 -11.17
C ASP A 93 -8.57 -13.43 -12.04
N ARG A 94 -7.87 -12.33 -11.83
CA ARG A 94 -8.07 -11.08 -12.57
C ARG A 94 -6.72 -10.45 -12.93
N SER A 95 -6.70 -9.76 -14.06
CA SER A 95 -5.59 -8.89 -14.44
C SER A 95 -6.15 -7.56 -14.94
N CYS A 96 -5.40 -6.48 -14.77
CA CYS A 96 -5.78 -5.16 -15.24
C CYS A 96 -4.53 -4.38 -15.64
N SER A 97 -4.57 -3.79 -16.83
CA SER A 97 -3.54 -2.88 -17.27
C SER A 97 -3.53 -1.60 -16.42
N LEU A 98 -2.32 -1.21 -16.01
CA LEU A 98 -2.01 0.07 -15.35
C LEU A 98 -1.69 1.17 -16.37
N ALA A 99 -1.78 0.89 -17.67
CA ALA A 99 -1.60 1.90 -18.70
C ALA A 99 -2.67 3.00 -18.62
N GLY A 100 -2.24 4.21 -18.98
CA GLY A 100 -3.06 5.42 -18.90
C GLY A 100 -3.10 6.03 -17.49
N LEU A 101 -3.46 7.31 -17.42
CA LEU A 101 -3.71 7.98 -16.15
C LEU A 101 -5.11 7.63 -15.63
N PRO A 102 -5.31 7.61 -14.32
CA PRO A 102 -6.66 7.53 -13.77
C PRO A 102 -7.47 8.76 -14.19
N VAL A 103 -8.73 8.52 -14.54
CA VAL A 103 -9.62 9.55 -15.12
C VAL A 103 -10.74 9.97 -14.18
N LEU A 104 -11.00 9.23 -13.09
CA LEU A 104 -12.02 9.62 -12.13
C LEU A 104 -11.47 10.76 -11.27
N PRO A 105 -12.13 11.93 -11.28
CA PRO A 105 -11.72 13.03 -10.43
C PRO A 105 -11.68 12.60 -8.97
N TYR A 106 -10.61 12.97 -8.29
CA TYR A 106 -10.42 12.80 -6.86
C TYR A 106 -10.15 14.16 -6.22
N VAL A 107 -9.95 14.18 -4.90
CA VAL A 107 -9.78 15.43 -4.14
C VAL A 107 -8.52 16.18 -4.62
N ASN A 108 -8.55 17.52 -4.61
CA ASN A 108 -7.41 18.39 -4.92
C ASN A 108 -6.72 18.14 -6.27
N GLY A 109 -7.49 17.80 -7.31
CA GLY A 109 -6.93 17.55 -8.65
C GLY A 109 -6.21 16.22 -8.81
N CYS A 110 -6.22 15.37 -7.77
CA CYS A 110 -5.82 13.98 -7.89
C CYS A 110 -6.84 13.20 -8.73
N SER A 111 -6.46 12.01 -9.18
CA SER A 111 -7.39 11.10 -9.85
C SER A 111 -7.18 9.65 -9.42
N THR A 112 -8.24 8.85 -9.49
CA THR A 112 -8.20 7.44 -9.09
C THR A 112 -8.76 6.50 -10.17
N LYS A 113 -8.32 5.24 -10.15
CA LYS A 113 -8.84 4.13 -10.95
C LYS A 113 -8.99 2.93 -10.03
N GLN A 114 -10.20 2.41 -9.94
CA GLN A 114 -10.46 1.16 -9.24
C GLN A 114 -9.93 -0.01 -10.09
N ILE A 115 -8.83 -0.63 -9.67
CA ILE A 115 -8.19 -1.73 -10.41
C ILE A 115 -8.96 -3.03 -10.18
N PHE A 116 -9.17 -3.40 -8.92
CA PHE A 116 -10.00 -4.53 -8.54
C PHE A 116 -11.02 -4.07 -7.51
N ALA A 117 -12.28 -3.92 -7.92
CA ALA A 117 -13.36 -3.59 -7.01
C ALA A 117 -13.61 -4.75 -6.02
N PRO A 118 -13.97 -4.43 -4.76
CA PRO A 118 -14.34 -5.43 -3.79
C PRO A 118 -15.70 -6.04 -4.17
N PRO A 119 -15.84 -7.38 -4.21
CA PRO A 119 -17.12 -8.02 -4.54
C PRO A 119 -18.23 -7.71 -3.53
N ARG A 120 -17.87 -7.55 -2.24
CA ARG A 120 -18.77 -7.17 -1.14
C ARG A 120 -18.13 -6.07 -0.31
N PRO A 121 -18.93 -5.24 0.39
CA PRO A 121 -18.40 -4.30 1.37
C PRO A 121 -17.50 -5.01 2.39
N GLY A 122 -16.30 -4.46 2.60
CA GLY A 122 -15.28 -5.04 3.49
C GLY A 122 -14.31 -6.01 2.81
N ASP A 123 -14.62 -6.54 1.62
CA ASP A 123 -13.65 -7.34 0.87
C ASP A 123 -12.45 -6.48 0.43
N PRO A 124 -11.25 -7.08 0.26
CA PRO A 124 -10.07 -6.35 -0.20
C PRO A 124 -10.23 -5.76 -1.60
N THR A 125 -9.53 -4.65 -1.82
CA THR A 125 -9.63 -3.82 -3.02
C THR A 125 -8.24 -3.36 -3.46
N LEU A 126 -8.06 -3.13 -4.76
CA LEU A 126 -6.84 -2.50 -5.29
C LEU A 126 -7.22 -1.24 -6.08
N GLN A 127 -6.60 -0.13 -5.73
CA GLN A 127 -6.82 1.18 -6.34
C GLN A 127 -5.49 1.73 -6.88
N TYR A 128 -5.58 2.47 -7.98
CA TYR A 128 -4.47 3.23 -8.54
C TYR A 128 -4.81 4.71 -8.44
N LEU A 129 -3.96 5.44 -7.72
CA LEU A 129 -4.06 6.86 -7.49
C LEU A 129 -2.96 7.61 -8.24
N HIS A 130 -3.31 8.73 -8.86
CA HIS A 130 -2.39 9.71 -9.38
C HIS A 130 -2.52 11.02 -8.59
N ILE A 131 -1.38 11.49 -8.06
CA ILE A 131 -1.26 12.76 -7.35
C ILE A 131 -0.37 13.67 -8.20
N PRO A 132 -0.89 14.75 -8.78
CA PRO A 132 -0.08 15.72 -9.49
C PRO A 132 0.94 16.41 -8.58
N ALA A 133 2.01 16.93 -9.17
CA ALA A 133 3.00 17.72 -8.45
C ALA A 133 2.33 18.90 -7.71
N HIS A 134 2.84 19.22 -6.53
CA HIS A 134 2.33 20.31 -5.67
C HIS A 134 0.87 20.11 -5.20
N SER A 135 0.34 18.89 -5.30
CA SER A 135 -0.98 18.52 -4.77
C SER A 135 -0.83 17.60 -3.55
N ALA A 136 -1.88 17.52 -2.73
CA ALA A 136 -1.98 16.59 -1.62
C ALA A 136 -3.27 15.76 -1.78
N GLU A 137 -3.12 14.43 -1.72
CA GLU A 137 -4.18 13.45 -1.98
C GLU A 137 -5.46 13.71 -1.18
N GLN A 138 -5.34 13.97 0.13
CA GLN A 138 -6.49 14.04 1.02
C GLN A 138 -6.26 15.05 2.15
N ALA A 139 -7.36 15.66 2.60
CA ALA A 139 -7.42 16.19 3.97
C ALA A 139 -7.06 15.06 4.95
N HIS A 140 -6.40 15.39 6.05
CA HIS A 140 -6.01 14.40 7.04
C HIS A 140 -7.24 13.58 7.50
N HIS A 141 -7.21 12.26 7.34
CA HIS A 141 -8.35 11.38 7.57
C HIS A 141 -7.84 10.00 8.03
N ILE A 142 -8.76 9.20 8.60
CA ILE A 142 -8.43 7.94 9.28
C ILE A 142 -9.18 6.80 8.60
N HIS A 143 -8.52 5.63 8.48
CA HIS A 143 -9.15 4.38 8.08
C HIS A 143 -9.05 3.37 9.21
N SER A 144 -10.09 2.56 9.38
CA SER A 144 -10.07 1.40 10.28
C SER A 144 -9.45 0.15 9.64
N THR A 145 -9.02 0.25 8.37
CA THR A 145 -8.46 -0.86 7.59
C THR A 145 -7.00 -0.62 7.26
N VAL A 146 -6.26 -1.71 7.11
CA VAL A 146 -4.85 -1.69 6.68
C VAL A 146 -4.77 -1.27 5.21
N ARG A 147 -3.75 -0.48 4.88
CA ARG A 147 -3.39 -0.10 3.51
C ARG A 147 -1.95 -0.51 3.21
N VAL A 148 -1.77 -1.32 2.18
CA VAL A 148 -0.45 -1.57 1.59
C VAL A 148 -0.32 -0.68 0.37
N VAL A 149 0.68 0.19 0.36
CA VAL A 149 0.89 1.18 -0.70
C VAL A 149 2.21 0.91 -1.39
N TYR A 150 2.19 0.93 -2.72
CA TYR A 150 3.39 0.86 -3.56
C TYR A 150 3.45 2.12 -4.44
N THR A 151 4.54 2.87 -4.34
CA THR A 151 4.78 4.04 -5.20
C THR A 151 5.15 3.54 -6.59
N LEU A 152 4.24 3.62 -7.56
CA LEU A 152 4.50 3.14 -8.91
C LEU A 152 5.56 3.98 -9.64
N SER A 153 5.51 5.30 -9.47
CA SER A 153 6.46 6.25 -10.02
C SER A 153 6.39 7.60 -9.28
N GLY A 154 7.41 8.43 -9.48
CA GLY A 154 7.49 9.76 -8.90
C GLY A 154 7.93 9.76 -7.44
N LYS A 155 7.70 10.90 -6.78
CA LYS A 155 8.07 11.10 -5.37
C LYS A 155 7.03 11.95 -4.65
N GLY A 156 6.89 11.72 -3.35
CA GLY A 156 5.99 12.47 -2.48
C GLY A 156 6.35 12.29 -1.02
N THR A 157 5.63 12.97 -0.13
CA THR A 157 5.82 12.83 1.32
C THR A 157 4.58 12.19 1.92
N SER A 158 4.74 11.02 2.55
CA SER A 158 3.73 10.44 3.42
C SER A 158 3.76 11.19 4.75
N VAL A 159 2.60 11.68 5.19
CA VAL A 159 2.42 12.37 6.46
C VAL A 159 1.46 11.56 7.31
N VAL A 160 1.91 11.09 8.47
CA VAL A 160 1.12 10.26 9.39
C VAL A 160 1.09 10.91 10.76
N GLY A 161 -0.09 10.96 11.36
CA GLY A 161 -0.32 11.49 12.71
C GLY A 161 -1.15 12.76 12.73
N CYS A 162 -1.70 13.08 13.90
CA CYS A 162 -2.60 14.21 14.11
C CYS A 162 -2.03 15.18 15.16
N ALA A 163 -2.32 16.47 15.01
CA ALA A 163 -1.92 17.52 15.95
C ALA A 163 -0.39 17.65 16.14
N HIS A 164 0.12 17.44 17.35
CA HIS A 164 1.50 17.75 17.72
C HIS A 164 2.52 16.66 17.36
N ILE A 165 2.06 15.46 17.00
CA ILE A 165 2.93 14.31 16.70
C ILE A 165 2.71 13.91 15.23
N ILE A 166 3.68 14.23 14.38
CA ILE A 166 3.63 13.97 12.94
C ILE A 166 4.92 13.32 12.47
N LEU A 167 4.80 12.21 11.74
CA LEU A 167 5.87 11.62 10.96
C LEU A 167 5.75 12.10 9.51
N LYS A 168 6.86 12.55 8.92
CA LYS A 168 6.99 12.78 7.48
C LYS A 168 8.01 11.81 6.90
N HIS A 169 7.63 11.07 5.87
CA HIS A 169 8.51 10.12 5.20
C HIS A 169 8.51 10.36 3.69
N LEU A 170 9.69 10.37 3.07
CA LEU A 170 9.84 10.50 1.61
C LEU A 170 9.50 9.16 0.95
N MET A 171 8.49 9.18 0.09
CA MET A 171 8.09 8.05 -0.74
C MET A 171 8.62 8.29 -2.15
N GLU A 172 9.47 7.40 -2.65
CA GLU A 172 9.97 7.48 -4.03
C GLU A 172 10.20 6.07 -4.60
N ASN A 173 10.19 5.96 -5.92
CA ASN A 173 10.59 4.75 -6.63
C ASN A 173 11.67 5.16 -7.64
N HIS A 174 12.84 4.51 -7.55
CA HIS A 174 13.96 4.75 -8.44
C HIS A 174 13.81 3.98 -9.77
#